data_AF-A0A835QVZ5-F1
#
_entry.id   AF-A0A835QVZ5-F1
#
_cell.length_a   1.000
_cell.length_b   1.000
_cell.length_c   1.000
_cell.angle_alpha   90.00
_cell.angle_beta   90.00
_cell.angle_gamma   90.00
#
_symmetry.space_group_name_H-M   'P 1'
#
loop_
_entity.id
_entity.type
_entity.pdbx_description
1 polymer ?
#
loop_
_entity_poly.entity_id
_entity_poly.type
_entity_poly.pdbx_seq_one_letter_code
_entity_poly.pdbx_strand_id
1 'polypeptide(L)'
;MDRALAALDRGRQVGSDATEGHRATGPSYGIKAQIRKHTESAQFDRLHEYVEKKYVKTVGETVAAQGDGWSSYHQGCPVEACFFVAALGNTFVAKDLEQATRIAYGSDREFRRVVTLEGALFEKSGTMSGGGSKPHGGKMGTSIRMSISAEAIVAAKEDQLKVLRQRITDAAKCYQASEKVESRLEMELAKSTKEAESSAAEHSYIEKQLSTLKTASEPRKDELMRLKELENIISTEEKEVVKLSKCSSKLRDRATELQKKVEDAGGEALKDQKAKVSKTQSDIDKLCSEVNQQKVNIASGEKMIKKLVKSIEELNKEKENLIVQKEKMEASFKLVEQKAFEVQENYKKTQVLIDKHTEVYNEKKAEYNELKKSTEDIRATEVDTEFKLQDSKKLLKDWEMKVKGYKKMLDDIQIDLAKHMDQIQRDAVDPDKLQATLTDISMNDVNDLKRAVEMVALLEAQLKENEPKLGFHCRIPHERTVVQ
;
A
#
# COMPACT_ATOMS: atom_id res chain seq x y z
N MET A 1 38.19 41.65 -43.00
CA MET A 1 39.56 41.21 -42.71
C MET A 1 39.63 40.89 -41.23
N ASP A 2 39.83 39.67 -40.76
CA ASP A 2 40.10 38.41 -41.46
C ASP A 2 39.81 37.25 -40.50
N ARG A 3 39.36 36.14 -41.11
CA ARG A 3 39.07 34.81 -40.55
C ARG A 3 37.75 34.75 -39.76
N ALA A 4 36.65 34.21 -40.30
CA ALA A 4 36.56 33.01 -41.12
C ALA A 4 35.57 33.16 -42.29
N LEU A 5 36.14 33.58 -43.43
CA LEU A 5 35.71 33.20 -44.77
C LEU A 5 36.26 31.80 -45.07
N ALA A 6 35.47 30.77 -44.79
CA ALA A 6 35.53 29.41 -45.35
C ALA A 6 34.37 28.64 -44.68
N ALA A 7 33.24 28.32 -45.31
CA ALA A 7 33.08 27.80 -46.65
C ALA A 7 31.71 28.20 -47.22
N LEU A 8 31.76 28.87 -48.37
CA LEU A 8 30.79 28.69 -49.44
C LEU A 8 31.16 27.37 -50.14
N ASP A 9 30.22 26.43 -50.22
CA ASP A 9 29.71 25.89 -51.48
C ASP A 9 29.05 24.51 -51.32
N ARG A 10 27.90 24.41 -52.00
CA ARG A 10 26.94 23.30 -52.17
C ARG A 10 25.76 23.36 -51.17
N GLY A 11 24.55 23.71 -51.58
CA GLY A 11 24.06 24.04 -52.92
C GLY A 11 22.64 24.61 -52.80
N ARG A 12 22.37 25.57 -53.67
CA ARG A 12 21.08 26.23 -53.88
C ARG A 12 20.44 25.60 -55.13
N GLN A 13 19.09 25.58 -55.15
CA GLN A 13 18.17 25.41 -56.29
C GLN A 13 17.96 24.00 -56.86
N VAL A 14 16.75 23.45 -56.66
CA VAL A 14 15.60 23.36 -57.60
C VAL A 14 14.35 23.26 -56.69
N GLY A 15 13.22 23.94 -56.81
CA GLY A 15 12.45 24.45 -57.94
C GLY A 15 11.02 23.91 -57.73
N SER A 16 10.05 24.82 -57.69
CA SER A 16 8.62 24.62 -57.48
C SER A 16 7.94 23.85 -58.62
N ASP A 17 6.77 23.24 -58.35
CA ASP A 17 5.50 23.51 -59.08
C ASP A 17 4.42 22.41 -58.92
N ALA A 18 3.17 22.89 -59.10
CA ALA A 18 1.86 22.24 -59.30
C ALA A 18 1.05 21.87 -58.03
N THR A 19 0.01 22.61 -57.59
CA THR A 19 -1.34 22.87 -58.16
C THR A 19 -2.05 21.57 -58.54
N GLU A 20 -3.19 21.15 -57.96
CA GLU A 20 -4.58 21.65 -58.00
C GLU A 20 -5.36 20.85 -56.92
N GLY A 21 -6.50 21.20 -56.31
CA GLY A 21 -7.62 22.04 -56.71
C GLY A 21 -8.93 21.27 -56.48
N HIS A 22 -9.81 21.83 -55.64
CA HIS A 22 -11.30 21.64 -55.58
C HIS A 22 -11.80 20.34 -54.94
N ARG A 23 -12.47 20.34 -53.77
CA ARG A 23 -13.76 20.97 -53.37
C ARG A 23 -14.93 20.53 -54.26
N ALA A 24 -15.79 19.64 -53.75
CA ALA A 24 -17.25 19.85 -53.61
C ALA A 24 -18.05 18.54 -53.49
N THR A 25 -18.92 18.51 -52.47
CA THR A 25 -20.32 18.04 -52.48
C THR A 25 -20.67 16.56 -52.78
N GLY A 26 -21.39 15.92 -51.84
CA GLY A 26 -22.30 14.79 -52.13
C GLY A 26 -23.50 15.23 -53.00
N PRO A 27 -24.59 14.44 -53.22
CA PRO A 27 -25.16 13.43 -52.30
C PRO A 27 -25.86 12.18 -52.95
N SER A 28 -26.23 11.21 -52.09
CA SER A 28 -27.48 10.41 -52.07
C SER A 28 -27.92 9.42 -53.18
N TYR A 29 -28.67 8.41 -52.71
CA TYR A 29 -29.48 7.38 -53.39
C TYR A 29 -28.66 6.29 -54.10
N GLY A 30 -28.92 4.98 -53.98
CA GLY A 30 -30.14 4.26 -53.65
C GLY A 30 -30.46 3.28 -54.79
N ILE A 31 -30.55 1.97 -54.47
CA ILE A 31 -31.39 0.95 -55.13
C ILE A 31 -30.79 0.14 -56.32
N LYS A 32 -30.49 -1.13 -55.97
CA LYS A 32 -30.82 -2.44 -56.61
C LYS A 32 -30.08 -3.00 -57.85
N ALA A 33 -30.05 -4.34 -57.79
CA ALA A 33 -30.12 -5.35 -58.86
C ALA A 33 -28.77 -5.93 -59.33
N GLN A 34 -28.53 -7.25 -59.49
CA GLN A 34 -29.31 -8.47 -59.22
C GLN A 34 -28.45 -9.72 -59.63
N ILE A 35 -28.75 -10.88 -59.02
CA ILE A 35 -28.67 -12.29 -59.53
C ILE A 35 -27.32 -13.02 -59.68
N ARG A 36 -27.15 -14.06 -58.83
CA ARG A 36 -27.22 -15.52 -59.13
C ARG A 36 -27.51 -16.24 -57.78
N LYS A 37 -28.69 -16.83 -57.49
CA LYS A 37 -29.28 -18.13 -57.95
C LYS A 37 -28.26 -19.29 -57.84
N HIS A 38 -28.50 -20.44 -57.20
CA HIS A 38 -29.73 -21.17 -56.88
C HIS A 38 -29.43 -22.31 -55.86
N THR A 39 -30.38 -22.56 -54.95
CA THR A 39 -30.85 -23.87 -54.43
C THR A 39 -29.88 -24.91 -53.86
N GLU A 40 -30.01 -25.16 -52.55
CA GLU A 40 -30.24 -26.50 -52.00
C GLU A 40 -31.06 -26.36 -50.71
N SER A 41 -32.38 -26.44 -50.89
CA SER A 41 -33.37 -26.54 -49.82
C SER A 41 -33.59 -28.02 -49.49
N ALA A 42 -33.85 -28.30 -48.21
CA ALA A 42 -34.87 -29.29 -47.84
C ALA A 42 -34.58 -30.77 -48.18
N GLN A 43 -33.41 -31.29 -47.80
CA GLN A 43 -33.17 -32.74 -47.76
C GLN A 43 -32.58 -33.29 -46.44
N PHE A 44 -32.29 -32.47 -45.42
CA PHE A 44 -31.71 -32.99 -44.17
C PHE A 44 -32.70 -33.18 -43.00
N ASP A 45 -33.88 -32.56 -43.04
CA ASP A 45 -34.85 -32.60 -41.93
C ASP A 45 -35.97 -33.66 -42.10
N ARG A 46 -35.79 -34.67 -42.96
CA ARG A 46 -36.74 -35.80 -43.09
C ARG A 46 -36.12 -37.20 -43.04
N LEU A 47 -34.82 -37.30 -42.76
CA LEU A 47 -34.12 -38.58 -42.58
C LEU A 47 -33.99 -39.00 -41.11
N HIS A 48 -34.27 -38.11 -40.17
CA HIS A 48 -34.18 -38.40 -38.73
C HIS A 48 -35.47 -39.00 -38.12
N GLU A 49 -36.60 -38.97 -38.84
CA GLU A 49 -37.91 -39.42 -38.34
C GLU A 49 -38.41 -40.72 -39.01
N TYR A 50 -37.59 -41.35 -39.86
CA TYR A 50 -37.96 -42.59 -40.60
C TYR A 50 -37.06 -43.80 -40.28
N VAL A 51 -36.07 -43.68 -39.39
CA VAL A 51 -35.26 -44.80 -38.90
C VAL A 51 -35.76 -45.34 -37.54
N GLU A 52 -36.72 -44.66 -36.91
CA GLU A 52 -37.25 -45.01 -35.58
C GLU A 52 -38.34 -46.10 -35.56
N LYS A 53 -38.63 -46.77 -36.69
CA LYS A 53 -39.59 -47.90 -36.73
C LYS A 53 -39.16 -49.03 -37.66
N LYS A 54 -38.03 -49.67 -37.36
CA LYS A 54 -37.76 -51.11 -37.60
C LYS A 54 -36.29 -51.38 -37.29
N TYR A 55 -35.99 -51.76 -36.05
CA TYR A 55 -34.99 -52.78 -35.72
C TYR A 55 -35.06 -53.02 -34.20
N VAL A 56 -36.19 -53.59 -33.77
CA VAL A 56 -36.19 -54.43 -32.57
C VAL A 56 -35.52 -55.74 -33.00
N LYS A 57 -34.29 -55.96 -32.53
CA LYS A 57 -33.75 -57.30 -32.24
C LYS A 57 -32.46 -57.16 -31.45
N THR A 58 -32.60 -57.35 -30.13
CA THR A 58 -31.67 -58.08 -29.24
C THR A 58 -30.25 -58.32 -29.77
N VAL A 59 -29.29 -57.56 -29.25
CA VAL A 59 -27.88 -57.96 -29.19
C VAL A 59 -27.44 -57.71 -27.75
N GLY A 60 -27.13 -58.77 -27.01
CA GLY A 60 -26.62 -58.68 -25.65
C GLY A 60 -25.19 -58.14 -25.67
N GLU A 61 -24.97 -56.99 -25.06
CA GLU A 61 -23.63 -56.47 -24.79
C GLU A 61 -23.10 -57.07 -23.48
N THR A 62 -21.97 -57.76 -23.55
CA THR A 62 -21.24 -58.29 -22.40
C THR A 62 -20.48 -57.17 -21.69
N VAL A 63 -20.89 -56.82 -20.47
CA VAL A 63 -20.18 -55.87 -19.59
C VAL A 63 -19.42 -56.69 -18.54
N ALA A 64 -18.12 -56.46 -18.39
CA ALA A 64 -17.31 -57.13 -17.37
C ALA A 64 -17.54 -56.48 -15.99
N ALA A 65 -17.89 -57.27 -14.97
CA ALA A 65 -17.84 -56.81 -13.60
C ALA A 65 -16.39 -56.71 -13.15
N GLN A 66 -16.05 -55.68 -12.40
CA GLN A 66 -14.66 -55.45 -12.01
C GLN A 66 -14.09 -56.62 -11.20
N GLY A 67 -14.90 -57.42 -10.51
CA GLY A 67 -14.47 -58.60 -9.76
C GLY A 67 -14.05 -59.80 -10.62
N ASP A 68 -14.55 -59.95 -11.85
CA ASP A 68 -14.28 -61.13 -12.68
C ASP A 68 -12.86 -61.14 -13.25
N GLY A 69 -12.24 -59.96 -13.40
CA GLY A 69 -10.86 -59.80 -13.87
C GLY A 69 -9.78 -60.22 -12.86
N TRP A 70 -10.15 -60.55 -11.62
CA TRP A 70 -9.20 -60.76 -10.51
C TRP A 70 -8.89 -62.23 -10.25
N SER A 71 -9.53 -63.15 -10.97
CA SER A 71 -9.32 -64.60 -10.82
C SER A 71 -7.98 -65.10 -11.38
N SER A 72 -7.20 -64.26 -12.07
CA SER A 72 -5.99 -64.69 -12.79
C SER A 72 -4.67 -64.48 -12.03
N TYR A 73 -4.65 -63.81 -10.88
CA TYR A 73 -3.38 -63.32 -10.30
C TYR A 73 -3.06 -63.72 -8.85
N HIS A 74 -3.91 -64.49 -8.16
CA HIS A 74 -3.56 -65.07 -6.87
C HIS A 74 -4.11 -66.50 -6.71
N GLN A 75 -3.24 -67.49 -6.88
CA GLN A 75 -3.43 -68.82 -6.27
C GLN A 75 -3.11 -68.69 -4.77
N GLY A 76 -4.04 -68.11 -4.02
CA GLY A 76 -3.88 -67.89 -2.58
C GLY A 76 -5.22 -67.57 -1.93
N CYS A 77 -5.56 -68.33 -0.89
CA CYS A 77 -6.65 -68.14 0.08
C CYS A 77 -8.01 -67.60 -0.41
N PRO A 78 -9.10 -68.40 -0.39
CA PRO A 78 -10.46 -67.94 -0.75
C PRO A 78 -11.01 -66.80 0.12
N VAL A 79 -10.37 -66.51 1.25
CA VAL A 79 -10.74 -65.43 2.17
C VAL A 79 -10.42 -64.03 1.60
N GLU A 80 -9.34 -63.90 0.82
CA GLU A 80 -8.95 -62.61 0.23
C GLU A 80 -9.87 -62.22 -0.94
N ALA A 81 -10.29 -63.21 -1.74
CA ALA A 81 -11.29 -63.00 -2.79
C ALA A 81 -12.63 -62.51 -2.21
N CYS A 82 -13.07 -63.07 -1.07
CA CYS A 82 -14.25 -62.57 -0.35
C CYS A 82 -14.08 -61.12 0.13
N PHE A 83 -12.89 -60.71 0.56
CA PHE A 83 -12.61 -59.33 0.96
C PHE A 83 -12.72 -58.34 -0.21
N PHE A 84 -12.19 -58.67 -1.39
CA PHE A 84 -12.30 -57.81 -2.57
C PHE A 84 -13.75 -57.70 -3.08
N VAL A 85 -14.50 -58.80 -3.08
CA VAL A 85 -15.93 -58.78 -3.45
C VAL A 85 -16.75 -57.93 -2.48
N ALA A 86 -16.45 -58.00 -1.17
CA ALA A 86 -17.11 -57.16 -0.17
C ALA A 86 -16.72 -55.67 -0.30
N ALA A 87 -15.46 -55.36 -0.62
CA ALA A 87 -14.96 -53.98 -0.69
C ALA A 87 -15.30 -53.26 -2.01
N LEU A 88 -15.24 -53.97 -3.15
CA LEU A 88 -15.57 -53.40 -4.46
C LEU A 88 -17.07 -53.47 -4.74
N GLY A 89 -17.74 -54.52 -4.28
CA GLY A 89 -19.15 -54.79 -4.59
C GLY A 89 -19.39 -54.96 -6.09
N ASN A 90 -20.65 -54.74 -6.52
CA ASN A 90 -21.04 -54.79 -7.93
C ASN A 90 -20.60 -53.51 -8.69
N THR A 91 -19.29 -53.29 -8.78
CA THR A 91 -18.67 -52.23 -9.60
C THR A 91 -18.47 -52.70 -11.04
N PHE A 92 -18.97 -51.90 -11.98
CA PHE A 92 -18.75 -52.10 -13.42
C PHE A 92 -17.72 -51.12 -13.94
N VAL A 93 -16.92 -51.55 -14.91
CA VAL A 93 -15.98 -50.67 -15.62
C VAL A 93 -16.57 -50.33 -16.97
N ALA A 94 -16.72 -49.04 -17.24
CA ALA A 94 -17.13 -48.50 -18.53
C ALA A 94 -15.93 -47.87 -19.24
N LYS A 95 -15.96 -47.82 -20.57
CA LYS A 95 -14.94 -47.11 -21.36
C LYS A 95 -15.16 -45.61 -21.25
N ASP A 96 -16.40 -45.18 -21.53
CA ASP A 96 -16.76 -43.77 -21.69
C ASP A 96 -17.93 -43.36 -20.80
N LEU A 97 -18.12 -42.05 -20.63
CA LEU A 97 -19.16 -41.49 -19.75
C LEU A 97 -20.59 -41.83 -20.19
N GLU A 98 -20.84 -41.88 -21.50
CA GLU A 98 -22.15 -42.27 -22.05
C GLU A 98 -22.47 -43.72 -21.73
N GLN A 99 -21.47 -44.60 -21.86
CA GLN A 99 -21.60 -46.00 -21.50
C GLN A 99 -21.84 -46.16 -20.00
N ALA A 100 -21.12 -45.40 -19.17
CA ALA A 100 -21.31 -45.42 -17.73
C ALA A 100 -22.71 -44.96 -17.31
N THR A 101 -23.22 -43.89 -17.93
CA THR A 101 -24.57 -43.36 -17.67
C THR A 101 -25.64 -44.38 -18.05
N ARG A 102 -25.52 -45.04 -19.20
CA ARG A 102 -26.46 -46.07 -19.65
C ARG A 102 -26.51 -47.26 -18.70
N ILE A 103 -25.37 -47.69 -18.17
CA ILE A 103 -25.27 -48.83 -17.24
C ILE A 103 -25.77 -48.44 -15.84
N ALA A 104 -25.45 -47.23 -15.38
CA ALA A 104 -25.83 -46.76 -14.05
C ALA A 104 -27.36 -46.55 -13.91
N TYR A 105 -28.03 -46.07 -14.97
CA TYR A 105 -29.46 -45.73 -15.00
C TYR A 105 -30.31 -46.68 -15.87
N GLY A 106 -29.84 -47.90 -16.14
CA GLY A 106 -30.53 -48.88 -16.99
C GLY A 106 -31.91 -49.31 -16.45
N SER A 107 -32.71 -49.97 -17.30
CA SER A 107 -34.12 -50.35 -17.03
C SER A 107 -34.34 -51.32 -15.86
N ASP A 108 -33.27 -51.92 -15.34
CA ASP A 108 -33.31 -52.79 -14.17
C ASP A 108 -33.19 -51.91 -12.91
N ARG A 109 -34.15 -51.99 -11.99
CA ARG A 109 -34.40 -50.98 -10.92
C ARG A 109 -33.30 -50.83 -9.86
N GLU A 110 -32.12 -51.41 -10.07
CA GLU A 110 -30.97 -51.27 -9.19
C GLU A 110 -29.91 -50.37 -9.80
N PHE A 111 -29.66 -49.22 -9.17
CA PHE A 111 -28.51 -48.37 -9.49
C PHE A 111 -27.21 -49.16 -9.30
N ARG A 112 -26.40 -49.22 -10.34
CA ARG A 112 -25.09 -49.89 -10.34
C ARG A 112 -23.97 -48.87 -10.15
N ARG A 113 -22.92 -49.26 -9.42
CA ARG A 113 -21.72 -48.43 -9.30
C ARG A 113 -20.88 -48.64 -10.56
N VAL A 114 -20.54 -47.56 -11.27
CA VAL A 114 -19.80 -47.64 -12.54
C VAL A 114 -18.62 -46.69 -12.53
N VAL A 115 -17.45 -47.17 -12.96
CA VAL A 115 -16.21 -46.39 -13.06
C VAL A 115 -15.77 -46.34 -14.52
N THR A 116 -15.46 -45.16 -15.06
CA THR A 116 -14.88 -45.04 -16.41
C THR A 116 -13.36 -45.25 -16.38
N LEU A 117 -12.76 -45.57 -17.53
CA LEU A 117 -11.29 -45.67 -17.64
C LEU A 117 -10.57 -44.36 -17.32
N GLU A 118 -11.22 -43.22 -17.56
CA GLU A 118 -10.70 -41.89 -17.21
C GLU A 118 -10.86 -41.54 -15.73
N GLY A 119 -11.51 -42.41 -14.93
CA GLY A 119 -11.68 -42.24 -13.49
C GLY A 119 -12.92 -41.46 -13.07
N ALA A 120 -13.91 -41.27 -13.96
CA ALA A 120 -15.23 -40.78 -13.58
C ALA A 120 -15.99 -41.89 -12.85
N LEU A 121 -16.72 -41.54 -11.79
CA LEU A 121 -17.41 -42.50 -10.92
C LEU A 121 -18.88 -42.16 -10.81
N PHE A 122 -19.73 -43.18 -11.00
CA PHE A 122 -21.16 -43.18 -10.71
C PHE A 122 -21.41 -44.10 -9.54
N GLU A 123 -22.02 -43.59 -8.48
CA GLU A 123 -22.28 -44.34 -7.26
C GLU A 123 -23.77 -44.63 -7.07
N LYS A 124 -24.10 -45.72 -6.36
CA LYS A 124 -25.50 -46.13 -6.14
C LYS A 124 -26.34 -45.06 -5.41
N SER A 125 -25.68 -44.20 -4.64
CA SER A 125 -26.28 -43.07 -3.93
C SER A 125 -26.72 -41.93 -4.85
N GLY A 126 -26.41 -41.99 -6.15
CA GLY A 126 -26.67 -40.92 -7.11
C GLY A 126 -25.52 -39.90 -7.22
N THR A 127 -24.45 -40.05 -6.43
CA THR A 127 -23.26 -39.21 -6.55
C THR A 127 -22.53 -39.51 -7.86
N MET A 128 -22.23 -38.47 -8.63
CA MET A 128 -21.43 -38.55 -9.85
C MET A 128 -20.17 -37.68 -9.70
N SER A 129 -18.99 -38.27 -9.89
CA SER A 129 -17.71 -37.55 -9.96
C SER A 129 -17.28 -37.42 -11.41
N GLY A 130 -17.18 -36.17 -11.91
CA GLY A 130 -16.57 -35.87 -13.21
C GLY A 130 -15.05 -36.07 -13.14
N GLY A 131 -14.46 -36.70 -14.17
CA GLY A 131 -13.02 -36.91 -14.24
C GLY A 131 -12.25 -35.59 -14.23
N GLY A 132 -11.24 -35.47 -13.38
CA GLY A 132 -10.32 -34.32 -13.33
C GLY A 132 -9.01 -34.61 -14.06
N SER A 133 -8.18 -33.57 -14.27
CA SER A 133 -6.89 -33.66 -14.99
C SER A 133 -5.88 -34.66 -14.40
N LYS A 134 -6.09 -35.17 -13.18
CA LYS A 134 -5.17 -36.09 -12.50
C LYS A 134 -5.90 -37.38 -12.09
N PRO A 135 -5.77 -38.47 -12.86
CA PRO A 135 -6.23 -39.77 -12.41
C PRO A 135 -5.39 -40.26 -11.22
N HIS A 136 -6.05 -40.81 -10.21
CA HIS A 136 -5.38 -41.37 -9.03
C HIS A 136 -4.91 -42.80 -9.34
N GLY A 137 -3.70 -42.92 -9.89
CA GLY A 137 -3.04 -44.21 -10.19
C GLY A 137 -2.09 -44.68 -9.07
N GLY A 138 -1.71 -45.96 -9.10
CA GLY A 138 -0.62 -46.50 -8.25
C GLY A 138 -1.05 -47.17 -6.95
N LYS A 139 -2.36 -47.28 -6.66
CA LYS A 139 -2.86 -48.03 -5.50
C LYS A 139 -2.74 -49.54 -5.64
N MET A 140 -2.41 -50.01 -6.84
CA MET A 140 -2.22 -51.42 -7.19
C MET A 140 -1.12 -51.53 -8.24
N GLY A 141 -0.07 -52.29 -7.96
CA GLY A 141 1.07 -52.51 -8.86
C GLY A 141 2.35 -52.87 -8.10
N THR A 142 3.32 -53.48 -8.80
CA THR A 142 4.58 -54.00 -8.23
C THR A 142 5.78 -53.06 -8.36
N SER A 143 5.60 -51.80 -8.75
CA SER A 143 6.70 -50.85 -8.97
C SER A 143 6.50 -49.53 -8.24
N ILE A 144 7.42 -49.21 -7.33
CA ILE A 144 7.46 -47.97 -6.54
C ILE A 144 8.06 -46.85 -7.40
N ARG A 145 7.31 -45.78 -7.65
CA ARG A 145 7.86 -44.54 -8.25
C ARG A 145 8.43 -43.65 -7.15
N MET A 146 9.67 -43.16 -7.33
CA MET A 146 10.26 -42.16 -6.42
C MET A 146 9.53 -40.83 -6.53
N SER A 147 9.03 -40.34 -5.39
CA SER A 147 8.41 -39.02 -5.24
C SER A 147 9.47 -37.97 -4.93
N ILE A 148 9.61 -36.96 -5.79
CA ILE A 148 10.30 -35.70 -5.45
C ILE A 148 9.50 -35.03 -4.32
N SER A 149 10.16 -34.50 -3.29
CA SER A 149 9.47 -33.90 -2.14
C SER A 149 8.59 -32.74 -2.62
N ALA A 150 7.30 -32.82 -2.28
CA ALA A 150 6.31 -31.85 -2.73
C ALA A 150 6.61 -30.45 -2.18
N GLU A 151 7.26 -30.39 -1.00
CA GLU A 151 7.58 -29.17 -0.28
C GLU A 151 8.59 -28.29 -1.03
N ALA A 152 9.63 -28.88 -1.63
CA ALA A 152 10.64 -28.13 -2.38
C ALA A 152 10.06 -27.50 -3.66
N ILE A 153 9.13 -28.20 -4.32
CA ILE A 153 8.44 -27.70 -5.52
C ILE A 153 7.45 -26.58 -5.14
N VAL A 154 6.78 -26.69 -4.00
CA VAL A 154 5.87 -25.67 -3.49
C VAL A 154 6.63 -24.39 -3.12
N ALA A 155 7.73 -24.50 -2.36
CA ALA A 155 8.54 -23.35 -1.98
C ALA A 155 9.11 -22.59 -3.19
N ALA A 156 9.65 -23.31 -4.18
CA ALA A 156 10.17 -22.69 -5.41
C ALA A 156 9.07 -21.97 -6.22
N LYS A 157 7.86 -22.51 -6.25
CA LYS A 157 6.71 -21.87 -6.91
C LYS A 157 6.20 -20.65 -6.16
N GLU A 158 6.20 -20.69 -4.83
CA GLU A 158 5.80 -19.55 -4.01
C GLU A 158 6.75 -18.36 -4.18
N ASP A 159 8.05 -18.60 -4.25
CA ASP A 159 9.03 -17.52 -4.47
C ASP A 159 8.94 -16.93 -5.87
N GLN A 160 8.71 -17.76 -6.91
CA GLN A 160 8.40 -17.26 -8.25
C GLN A 160 7.12 -16.42 -8.28
N LEU A 161 6.07 -16.83 -7.55
CA LEU A 161 4.83 -16.06 -7.45
C LEU A 161 5.02 -14.72 -6.75
N LYS A 162 5.86 -14.65 -5.71
CA LYS A 162 6.18 -13.36 -5.04
C LYS A 162 6.88 -12.40 -6.00
N VAL A 163 7.87 -12.88 -6.75
CA VAL A 163 8.59 -12.05 -7.75
C VAL A 163 7.64 -11.59 -8.85
N LEU A 164 6.76 -12.47 -9.36
CA LEU A 164 5.78 -12.09 -10.37
C LEU A 164 4.78 -11.05 -9.83
N ARG A 165 4.30 -11.20 -8.60
CA ARG A 165 3.41 -10.21 -7.96
C ARG A 165 4.09 -8.86 -7.82
N GLN A 166 5.35 -8.82 -7.38
CA GLN A 166 6.13 -7.59 -7.29
C GLN A 166 6.27 -6.92 -8.67
N ARG A 167 6.65 -7.67 -9.70
CA ARG A 167 6.75 -7.16 -11.08
C ARG A 167 5.42 -6.59 -11.59
N ILE A 168 4.30 -7.24 -11.29
CA ILE A 168 2.96 -6.72 -11.65
C ILE A 168 2.69 -5.41 -10.93
N THR A 169 2.97 -5.32 -9.62
CA THR A 169 2.75 -4.08 -8.87
C THR A 169 3.64 -2.94 -9.35
N ASP A 170 4.89 -3.22 -9.72
CA ASP A 170 5.81 -2.22 -10.22
C ASP A 170 5.43 -1.77 -11.64
N ALA A 171 5.04 -2.70 -12.51
CA ALA A 171 4.51 -2.37 -13.83
C ALA A 171 3.24 -1.51 -13.74
N ALA A 172 2.32 -1.81 -12.82
CA ALA A 172 1.12 -1.02 -12.60
C ALA A 172 1.44 0.40 -12.11
N LYS A 173 2.41 0.57 -11.20
CA LYS A 173 2.88 1.88 -10.76
C LYS A 173 3.51 2.67 -11.91
N CYS A 174 4.37 2.04 -12.71
CA CYS A 174 4.98 2.67 -13.88
C CYS A 174 3.92 3.11 -14.90
N TYR A 175 2.91 2.28 -15.15
CA TYR A 175 1.80 2.61 -16.04
C TYR A 175 1.01 3.82 -15.55
N GLN A 176 0.61 3.85 -14.27
CA GLN A 176 -0.09 5.00 -13.68
C GLN A 176 0.74 6.28 -13.69
N ALA A 177 2.07 6.17 -13.51
CA ALA A 177 2.97 7.31 -13.64
C ALA A 177 3.02 7.82 -15.08
N SER A 178 3.07 6.92 -16.06
CA SER A 178 3.06 7.25 -17.49
C SER A 178 1.76 7.94 -17.90
N GLU A 179 0.60 7.43 -17.45
CA GLU A 179 -0.73 8.01 -17.76
C GLU A 179 -0.88 9.44 -17.23
N LYS A 180 -0.32 9.72 -16.05
CA LYS A 180 -0.25 11.09 -15.49
C LYS A 180 0.65 12.02 -16.30
N VAL A 181 1.75 11.51 -16.84
CA VAL A 181 2.65 12.30 -17.70
C VAL A 181 2.00 12.54 -19.05
N GLU A 182 1.35 11.54 -19.63
CA GLU A 182 0.64 11.63 -20.90
C GLU A 182 -0.49 12.67 -20.84
N SER A 183 -1.38 12.57 -19.86
CA SER A 183 -2.46 13.57 -19.66
C SER A 183 -1.94 14.99 -19.43
N ARG A 184 -0.80 15.16 -18.73
CA ARG A 184 -0.16 16.47 -18.57
C ARG A 184 0.39 16.98 -19.91
N LEU A 185 1.07 16.13 -20.68
CA LEU A 185 1.62 16.51 -21.98
C LEU A 185 0.52 16.84 -22.99
N GLU A 186 -0.60 16.11 -22.99
CA GLU A 186 -1.78 16.42 -23.80
C GLU A 186 -2.33 17.82 -23.49
N MET A 187 -2.42 18.18 -22.21
CA MET A 187 -2.86 19.51 -21.79
C MET A 187 -1.87 20.60 -22.21
N GLU A 188 -0.56 20.36 -22.06
CA GLU A 188 0.50 21.29 -22.50
C GLU A 188 0.51 21.47 -24.03
N LEU A 189 0.25 20.39 -24.79
CA LEU A 189 0.11 20.42 -26.24
C LEU A 189 -1.13 21.23 -26.64
N ALA A 190 -2.29 20.95 -26.04
CA ALA A 190 -3.53 21.69 -26.32
C ALA A 190 -3.43 23.19 -25.97
N LYS A 191 -2.64 23.54 -24.96
CA LYS A 191 -2.33 24.94 -24.63
C LYS A 191 -1.44 25.56 -25.72
N SER A 192 -0.35 24.89 -26.08
CA SER A 192 0.61 25.38 -27.08
C SER A 192 -0.02 25.53 -28.47
N THR A 193 -0.94 24.63 -28.86
CA THR A 193 -1.68 24.75 -30.13
C THR A 193 -2.59 25.96 -30.15
N LYS A 194 -3.33 26.23 -29.06
CA LYS A 194 -4.15 27.44 -28.94
C LYS A 194 -3.33 28.72 -28.99
N GLU A 195 -2.16 28.74 -28.34
CA GLU A 195 -1.23 29.88 -28.39
C GLU A 195 -0.70 30.12 -29.81
N ALA A 196 -0.37 29.05 -30.52
CA ALA A 196 0.07 29.13 -31.92
C ALA A 196 -1.06 29.61 -32.85
N GLU A 197 -2.29 29.10 -32.69
CA GLU A 197 -3.46 29.55 -33.46
C GLU A 197 -3.77 31.03 -33.21
N SER A 198 -3.72 31.47 -31.96
CA SER A 198 -3.90 32.88 -31.59
C SER A 198 -2.84 33.76 -32.24
N SER A 199 -1.57 33.36 -32.14
CA SER A 199 -0.45 34.11 -32.74
C SER A 199 -0.55 34.17 -34.27
N ALA A 200 -0.98 33.08 -34.91
CA ALA A 200 -1.21 33.05 -36.36
C ALA A 200 -2.36 33.98 -36.78
N ALA A 201 -3.44 34.05 -35.98
CA ALA A 201 -4.54 34.98 -36.22
C ALA A 201 -4.10 36.44 -36.08
N GLU A 202 -3.32 36.76 -35.05
CA GLU A 202 -2.73 38.10 -34.86
C GLU A 202 -1.79 38.47 -36.02
N HIS A 203 -0.91 37.56 -36.43
CA HIS A 203 -0.02 37.78 -37.57
C HIS A 203 -0.80 38.10 -38.84
N SER A 204 -1.84 37.30 -39.16
CA SER A 204 -2.68 37.54 -40.35
C SER A 204 -3.41 38.88 -40.28
N TYR A 205 -3.86 39.29 -39.09
CA TYR A 205 -4.50 40.60 -38.89
C TYR A 205 -3.51 41.75 -39.12
N ILE A 206 -2.32 41.69 -38.51
CA ILE A 206 -1.28 42.70 -38.65
C ILE A 206 -0.80 42.80 -40.10
N GLU A 207 -0.63 41.67 -40.79
CA GLU A 207 -0.23 41.64 -42.20
C GLU A 207 -1.25 42.34 -43.11
N LYS A 208 -2.55 42.10 -42.87
CA LYS A 208 -3.62 42.83 -43.56
C LYS A 208 -3.55 44.32 -43.27
N GLN A 209 -3.41 44.72 -42.00
CA GLN A 209 -3.28 46.14 -41.63
C GLN A 209 -2.07 46.79 -42.32
N LEU A 210 -0.92 46.11 -42.32
CA LEU A 210 0.30 46.61 -42.95
C LEU A 210 0.08 46.81 -44.45
N SER A 211 -0.57 45.89 -45.15
CA SER A 211 -0.90 46.07 -46.57
C SER A 211 -1.84 47.25 -46.82
N THR A 212 -2.83 47.49 -45.95
CA THR A 212 -3.72 48.65 -46.08
C THR A 212 -3.02 49.97 -45.78
N LEU A 213 -2.13 49.99 -44.79
CA LEU A 213 -1.32 51.16 -44.45
C LEU A 213 -0.32 51.48 -45.56
N LYS A 214 0.29 50.45 -46.16
CA LYS A 214 1.23 50.61 -47.27
C LYS A 214 0.54 51.23 -48.49
N THR A 215 -0.64 50.73 -48.86
CA THR A 215 -1.41 51.31 -49.97
C THR A 215 -1.92 52.72 -49.65
N ALA A 216 -2.29 53.00 -48.40
CA ALA A 216 -2.68 54.35 -47.97
C ALA A 216 -1.50 55.34 -47.92
N SER A 217 -0.27 54.85 -47.68
CA SER A 217 0.94 55.68 -47.61
C SER A 217 1.54 56.01 -48.97
N GLU A 218 1.16 55.29 -50.03
CA GLU A 218 1.62 55.63 -51.37
C GLU A 218 0.96 56.93 -51.83
N PRO A 219 1.75 57.98 -52.15
CA PRO A 219 1.20 59.27 -52.52
C PRO A 219 0.36 59.15 -53.78
N ARG A 220 -0.79 59.81 -53.79
CA ARG A 220 -1.70 59.76 -54.94
C ARG A 220 -1.06 60.47 -56.13
N LYS A 221 -1.38 60.03 -57.35
CA LYS A 221 -0.87 60.67 -58.57
C LYS A 221 -1.18 62.17 -58.62
N ASP A 222 -2.36 62.56 -58.12
CA ASP A 222 -2.78 63.96 -58.05
C ASP A 222 -1.93 64.78 -57.06
N GLU A 223 -1.51 64.19 -55.94
CA GLU A 223 -0.61 64.83 -54.96
C GLU A 223 0.78 65.05 -55.55
N LEU A 224 1.30 64.07 -56.30
CA LEU A 224 2.58 64.20 -57.01
C LEU A 224 2.53 65.27 -58.11
N MET A 225 1.40 65.37 -58.83
CA MET A 225 1.18 66.43 -59.81
C MET A 225 1.12 67.81 -59.13
N ARG A 226 0.38 67.91 -58.02
CA ARG A 226 0.28 69.15 -57.25
C ARG A 226 1.62 69.58 -56.65
N LEU A 227 2.44 68.62 -56.21
CA LEU A 227 3.78 68.90 -55.69
C LEU A 227 4.66 69.52 -56.79
N LYS A 228 4.64 68.96 -58.02
CA LYS A 228 5.35 69.54 -59.17
C LYS A 228 4.84 70.93 -59.56
N GLU A 229 3.53 71.15 -59.52
CA GLU A 229 2.94 72.48 -59.73
C GLU A 229 3.43 73.49 -58.69
N LEU A 230 3.40 73.11 -57.41
CA LEU A 230 3.88 73.95 -56.31
C LEU A 230 5.38 74.23 -56.42
N GLU A 231 6.19 73.25 -56.82
CA GLU A 231 7.63 73.44 -57.05
C GLU A 231 7.90 74.45 -58.18
N ASN A 232 7.12 74.40 -59.26
CA ASN A 232 7.19 75.41 -60.32
C ASN A 232 6.78 76.80 -59.82
N ILE A 233 5.70 76.89 -59.03
CA ILE A 233 5.26 78.16 -58.44
C ILE A 233 6.33 78.72 -57.50
N ILE A 234 6.90 77.90 -56.61
CA ILE A 234 7.99 78.29 -55.72
C ILE A 234 9.17 78.81 -56.54
N SER A 235 9.58 78.11 -57.61
CA SER A 235 10.66 78.58 -58.47
C SER A 235 10.37 79.92 -59.15
N THR A 236 9.11 80.18 -59.53
CA THR A 236 8.71 81.48 -60.08
C THR A 236 8.72 82.58 -59.02
N GLU A 237 8.13 82.33 -57.85
CA GLU A 237 8.07 83.26 -56.73
C GLU A 237 9.47 83.59 -56.18
N GLU A 238 10.36 82.60 -56.08
CA GLU A 238 11.76 82.80 -55.70
C GLU A 238 12.47 83.79 -56.65
N LYS A 239 12.22 83.68 -57.96
CA LYS A 239 12.76 84.63 -58.94
C LYS A 239 12.19 86.03 -58.73
N GLU A 240 10.90 86.15 -58.40
CA GLU A 240 10.28 87.43 -58.09
C GLU A 240 10.81 88.04 -56.79
N VAL A 241 10.97 87.25 -55.73
CA VAL A 241 11.60 87.66 -54.47
C VAL A 241 13.04 88.13 -54.71
N VAL A 242 13.81 87.45 -55.55
CA VAL A 242 15.17 87.89 -55.93
C VAL A 242 15.12 89.23 -56.67
N LYS A 243 14.16 89.44 -57.58
CA LYS A 243 13.98 90.74 -58.25
C LYS A 243 13.57 91.84 -57.26
N LEU A 244 12.59 91.56 -56.41
CA LEU A 244 12.08 92.49 -55.40
C LEU A 244 13.15 92.83 -54.37
N SER A 245 13.98 91.87 -53.95
CA SER A 245 15.08 92.14 -53.02
C SER A 245 16.14 93.07 -53.61
N LYS A 246 16.45 92.94 -54.91
CA LYS A 246 17.32 93.86 -55.65
C LYS A 246 16.72 95.25 -55.82
N CYS A 247 15.41 95.35 -56.05
CA CYS A 247 14.72 96.64 -56.09
C CYS A 247 14.68 97.29 -54.70
N SER A 248 14.34 96.50 -53.68
CA SER A 248 14.28 96.90 -52.27
C SER A 248 15.65 97.28 -51.72
N SER A 249 16.75 96.69 -52.21
CA SER A 249 18.10 97.08 -51.76
C SER A 249 18.38 98.55 -52.06
N LYS A 250 18.04 99.04 -53.26
CA LYS A 250 18.19 100.47 -53.61
C LYS A 250 17.36 101.39 -52.72
N LEU A 251 16.16 100.95 -52.35
CA LEU A 251 15.30 101.68 -51.40
C LEU A 251 15.88 101.64 -49.98
N ARG A 252 16.42 100.49 -49.54
CA ARG A 252 17.14 100.36 -48.27
C ARG A 252 18.38 101.25 -48.26
N ASP A 253 19.15 101.30 -49.33
CA ASP A 253 20.35 102.14 -49.43
C ASP A 253 19.96 103.61 -49.23
N ARG A 254 18.93 104.09 -49.94
CA ARG A 254 18.38 105.45 -49.73
C ARG A 254 17.83 105.67 -48.32
N ALA A 255 17.14 104.69 -47.75
CA ALA A 255 16.62 104.79 -46.39
C ALA A 255 17.75 104.84 -45.35
N THR A 256 18.81 104.05 -45.53
CA THR A 256 20.00 104.07 -44.66
C THR A 256 20.81 105.34 -44.83
N GLU A 257 20.92 105.89 -46.03
CA GLU A 257 21.50 107.22 -46.27
C GLU A 257 20.70 108.32 -45.56
N LEU A 258 19.37 108.29 -45.67
CA LEU A 258 18.51 109.22 -44.95
C LEU A 258 18.62 109.04 -43.44
N GLN A 259 18.66 107.81 -42.95
CA GLN A 259 18.86 107.52 -41.53
C GLN A 259 20.22 108.04 -41.03
N LYS A 260 21.30 107.86 -41.79
CA LYS A 260 22.62 108.45 -41.47
C LYS A 260 22.56 109.97 -41.41
N LYS A 261 21.94 110.61 -42.41
CA LYS A 261 21.75 112.08 -42.43
C LYS A 261 20.95 112.58 -41.22
N VAL A 262 19.92 111.85 -40.80
CA VAL A 262 19.13 112.16 -39.61
C VAL A 262 19.95 111.96 -38.33
N GLU A 263 20.72 110.88 -38.23
CA GLU A 263 21.59 110.60 -37.07
C GLU A 263 22.74 111.61 -36.96
N ASP A 264 23.27 112.10 -38.08
CA ASP A 264 24.31 113.13 -38.11
C ASP A 264 23.74 114.53 -37.82
N ALA A 265 22.51 114.83 -38.25
CA ALA A 265 21.80 116.06 -37.89
C ALA A 265 21.44 116.16 -36.40
N GLY A 266 21.21 115.02 -35.73
CA GLY A 266 20.95 114.95 -34.30
C GLY A 266 22.16 115.24 -33.39
N GLY A 267 23.36 115.32 -33.96
CA GLY A 267 24.60 115.64 -33.23
C GLY A 267 25.02 114.59 -32.18
N GLU A 268 26.06 114.92 -31.42
CA GLU A 268 26.65 114.05 -30.39
C GLU A 268 25.68 113.80 -29.21
N ALA A 269 24.89 114.81 -28.82
CA ALA A 269 23.93 114.72 -27.71
C ALA A 269 22.82 113.67 -27.94
N LEU A 270 22.30 113.54 -29.17
CA LEU A 270 21.30 112.51 -29.49
C LEU A 270 21.92 111.11 -29.50
N LYS A 271 23.16 110.98 -29.99
CA LYS A 271 23.91 109.71 -30.00
C LYS A 271 24.15 109.23 -28.56
N ASP A 272 24.55 110.13 -27.65
CA ASP A 272 24.73 109.83 -26.23
C ASP A 272 23.43 109.41 -25.54
N GLN A 273 22.32 110.10 -25.81
CA GLN A 273 21.03 109.75 -25.23
C GLN A 273 20.52 108.40 -25.77
N LYS A 274 20.69 108.13 -27.06
CA LYS A 274 20.36 106.84 -27.69
C LYS A 274 21.21 105.70 -27.10
N ALA A 275 22.49 105.94 -26.81
CA ALA A 275 23.34 104.96 -26.14
C ALA A 275 22.88 104.68 -24.70
N LYS A 276 22.46 105.71 -23.94
CA LYS A 276 21.90 105.52 -22.60
C LYS A 276 20.60 104.72 -22.62
N VAL A 277 19.68 105.05 -23.54
CA VAL A 277 18.40 104.32 -23.73
C VAL A 277 18.66 102.88 -24.16
N SER A 278 19.59 102.63 -25.08
CA SER A 278 19.98 101.28 -25.50
C SER A 278 20.55 100.45 -24.35
N LYS A 279 21.42 101.05 -23.51
CA LYS A 279 21.93 100.40 -22.30
C LYS A 279 20.79 100.04 -21.34
N THR A 280 19.91 101.00 -21.03
CA THR A 280 18.76 100.76 -20.15
C THR A 280 17.82 99.71 -20.72
N GLN A 281 17.54 99.71 -22.03
CA GLN A 281 16.74 98.69 -22.67
C GLN A 281 17.41 97.31 -22.55
N SER A 282 18.73 97.22 -22.77
CA SER A 282 19.46 95.96 -22.63
C SER A 282 19.45 95.44 -21.20
N ASP A 283 19.49 96.33 -20.21
CA ASP A 283 19.43 95.95 -18.80
C ASP A 283 18.00 95.54 -18.39
N ILE A 284 16.97 96.20 -18.93
CA ILE A 284 15.57 95.78 -18.79
C ILE A 284 15.37 94.39 -19.39
N ASP A 285 15.89 94.13 -20.59
CA ASP A 285 15.73 92.82 -21.25
C ASP A 285 16.44 91.70 -20.47
N LYS A 286 17.62 91.97 -19.91
CA LYS A 286 18.34 91.04 -19.02
C LYS A 286 17.55 90.78 -17.75
N LEU A 287 17.09 91.82 -17.06
CA LEU A 287 16.31 91.69 -15.83
C LEU A 287 14.98 90.96 -16.10
N CYS A 288 14.29 91.25 -17.20
CA CYS A 288 13.10 90.52 -17.61
C CYS A 288 13.39 89.03 -17.86
N SER A 289 14.53 88.72 -18.49
CA SER A 289 14.97 87.34 -18.71
C SER A 289 15.27 86.62 -17.39
N GLU A 290 15.97 87.28 -16.47
CA GLU A 290 16.26 86.76 -15.12
C GLU A 290 14.98 86.55 -14.30
N VAL A 291 14.05 87.50 -14.34
CA VAL A 291 12.74 87.39 -13.68
C VAL A 291 11.96 86.20 -14.24
N ASN A 292 11.95 86.01 -15.56
CA ASN A 292 11.29 84.87 -16.19
C ASN A 292 11.97 83.55 -15.79
N GLN A 293 13.30 83.51 -15.73
CA GLN A 293 14.05 82.35 -15.26
C GLN A 293 13.71 82.01 -13.80
N GLN A 294 13.68 83.02 -12.93
CA GLN A 294 13.29 82.84 -11.53
C GLN A 294 11.84 82.37 -11.39
N LYS A 295 10.90 82.90 -12.18
CA LYS A 295 9.50 82.43 -12.21
C LYS A 295 9.40 80.95 -12.59
N VAL A 296 10.17 80.50 -13.58
CA VAL A 296 10.23 79.09 -13.97
C VAL A 296 10.81 78.23 -12.85
N ASN A 297 11.85 78.72 -12.16
CA ASN A 297 12.44 78.02 -11.01
C ASN A 297 11.46 77.90 -9.84
N ILE A 298 10.71 78.97 -9.53
CA ILE A 298 9.65 78.97 -8.50
C ILE A 298 8.57 77.95 -8.87
N ALA A 299 8.04 78.00 -10.09
CA ALA A 299 7.01 77.06 -10.55
C ALA A 299 7.51 75.60 -10.53
N SER A 300 8.79 75.38 -10.81
CA SER A 300 9.44 74.06 -10.71
C SER A 300 9.58 73.60 -9.24
N GLY A 301 9.97 74.51 -8.35
CA GLY A 301 10.03 74.29 -6.90
C GLY A 301 8.67 73.96 -6.31
N GLU A 302 7.61 74.69 -6.68
CA GLU A 302 6.24 74.41 -6.25
C GLU A 302 5.76 73.02 -6.71
N LYS A 303 6.07 72.63 -7.95
CA LYS A 303 5.78 71.27 -8.44
C LYS A 303 6.54 70.22 -7.62
N MET A 304 7.79 70.48 -7.25
CA MET A 304 8.58 69.57 -6.42
C MET A 304 8.01 69.45 -5.00
N ILE A 305 7.64 70.57 -4.38
CA ILE A 305 6.98 70.59 -3.06
C ILE A 305 5.69 69.75 -3.11
N LYS A 306 4.84 69.93 -4.13
CA LYS A 306 3.62 69.13 -4.30
C LYS A 306 3.90 67.63 -4.42
N LYS A 307 4.98 67.23 -5.13
CA LYS A 307 5.39 65.82 -5.23
C LYS A 307 5.86 65.26 -3.88
N LEU A 308 6.70 66.03 -3.17
CA LEU A 308 7.22 65.64 -1.86
C LEU A 308 6.10 65.52 -0.82
N VAL A 309 5.14 66.44 -0.80
CA VAL A 309 3.96 66.36 0.08
C VAL A 309 3.16 65.09 -0.18
N LYS A 310 2.87 64.76 -1.45
CA LYS A 310 2.18 63.50 -1.79
C LYS A 310 2.96 62.26 -1.34
N SER A 311 4.28 62.26 -1.55
CA SER A 311 5.13 61.16 -1.08
C SER A 311 5.14 61.03 0.44
N ILE A 312 5.14 62.15 1.18
CA ILE A 312 5.02 62.16 2.65
C ILE A 312 3.66 61.60 3.09
N GLU A 313 2.56 61.97 2.41
CA GLU A 313 1.23 61.42 2.69
C GLU A 313 1.16 59.90 2.45
N GLU A 314 1.77 59.40 1.37
CA GLU A 314 1.89 57.97 1.07
C GLU A 314 2.70 57.23 2.15
N LEU A 315 3.89 57.76 2.52
CA LEU A 315 4.73 57.18 3.56
C LEU A 315 4.05 57.17 4.94
N ASN A 316 3.26 58.19 5.27
CA ASN A 316 2.49 58.22 6.52
C ASN A 316 1.39 57.15 6.54
N LYS A 317 0.69 56.91 5.42
CA LYS A 317 -0.28 55.82 5.31
C LYS A 317 0.39 54.45 5.43
N GLU A 318 1.56 54.27 4.82
CA GLU A 318 2.35 53.04 4.97
C GLU A 318 2.78 52.83 6.42
N LYS A 319 3.23 53.88 7.11
CA LYS A 319 3.58 53.83 8.53
C LYS A 319 2.39 53.41 9.40
N GLU A 320 1.20 53.98 9.17
CA GLU A 320 -0.01 53.60 9.91
C GLU A 320 -0.37 52.12 9.66
N ASN A 321 -0.31 51.65 8.41
CA ASN A 321 -0.54 50.25 8.08
C ASN A 321 0.47 49.31 8.76
N LEU A 322 1.75 49.69 8.80
CA LEU A 322 2.80 48.92 9.49
C LEU A 322 2.57 48.86 11.01
N ILE A 323 2.09 49.95 11.62
CA ILE A 323 1.71 49.96 13.05
C ILE A 323 0.58 48.96 13.31
N VAL A 324 -0.48 48.98 12.50
CA VAL A 324 -1.60 48.04 12.63
C VAL A 324 -1.15 46.59 12.44
N GLN A 325 -0.24 46.31 11.49
CA GLN A 325 0.31 44.97 11.30
C GLN A 325 1.17 44.52 12.49
N LYS A 326 1.98 45.43 13.04
CA LYS A 326 2.78 45.18 14.24
C LYS A 326 1.89 44.82 15.43
N GLU A 327 0.83 45.59 15.67
CA GLU A 327 -0.12 45.32 16.77
C GLU A 327 -0.80 43.95 16.61
N LYS A 328 -1.19 43.57 15.39
CA LYS A 328 -1.74 42.24 15.11
C LYS A 328 -0.72 41.12 15.39
N MET A 329 0.54 41.33 15.04
CA MET A 329 1.61 40.36 15.30
C MET A 329 1.92 40.25 16.79
N GLU A 330 1.91 41.36 17.53
CA GLU A 330 2.08 41.34 18.98
C GLU A 330 0.91 40.62 19.69
N ALA A 331 -0.31 40.80 19.20
CA ALA A 331 -1.48 40.07 19.71
C ALA A 331 -1.39 38.56 19.44
N SER A 332 -0.97 38.15 18.24
CA SER A 332 -0.78 36.73 17.92
C SER A 332 0.38 36.12 18.72
N PHE A 333 1.46 36.86 18.95
CA PHE A 333 2.57 36.43 19.78
C PHE A 333 2.14 36.17 21.22
N LYS A 334 1.37 37.07 21.85
CA LYS A 334 0.82 36.87 23.20
C LYS A 334 -0.08 35.63 23.28
N LEU A 335 -0.87 35.36 22.24
CA LEU A 335 -1.72 34.17 22.18
C LEU A 335 -0.90 32.89 22.06
N VAL A 336 0.16 32.89 21.25
CA VAL A 336 1.09 31.76 21.12
C VAL A 336 1.82 31.51 22.45
N GLU A 337 2.25 32.57 23.13
CA GLU A 337 2.90 32.50 24.44
C GLU A 337 1.96 31.87 25.49
N GLN A 338 0.70 32.29 25.56
CA GLN A 338 -0.31 31.68 26.43
C GLN A 338 -0.50 30.18 26.13
N LYS A 339 -0.63 29.80 24.85
CA LYS A 339 -0.74 28.39 24.45
C LYS A 339 0.51 27.58 24.81
N ALA A 340 1.70 28.17 24.70
CA ALA A 340 2.94 27.51 25.09
C ALA A 340 2.98 27.23 26.60
N PHE A 341 2.51 28.18 27.42
CA PHE A 341 2.37 27.96 28.86
C PHE A 341 1.37 26.85 29.19
N GLU A 342 0.21 26.82 28.54
CA GLU A 342 -0.80 25.75 28.72
C GLU A 342 -0.23 24.36 28.37
N VAL A 343 0.48 24.24 27.25
CA VAL A 343 1.14 22.99 26.84
C VAL A 343 2.20 22.57 27.86
N GLN A 344 2.99 23.52 28.36
CA GLN A 344 4.01 23.23 29.38
C GLN A 344 3.38 22.75 30.70
N GLU A 345 2.26 23.35 31.12
CA GLU A 345 1.53 22.92 32.32
C GLU A 345 0.97 21.50 32.14
N ASN A 346 0.37 21.21 30.99
CA ASN A 346 -0.15 19.88 30.66
C ASN A 346 0.97 18.82 30.60
N TYR A 347 2.13 19.18 30.04
CA TYR A 347 3.31 18.30 30.06
C TYR A 347 3.73 17.97 31.49
N LYS A 348 3.84 18.98 32.38
CA LYS A 348 4.19 18.76 33.79
C LYS A 348 3.16 17.86 34.50
N LYS A 349 1.86 18.09 34.28
CA LYS A 349 0.79 17.22 34.83
C LYS A 349 0.92 15.78 34.35
N THR A 350 1.20 15.60 33.06
CA THR A 350 1.38 14.27 32.44
C THR A 350 2.62 13.58 33.00
N GLN A 351 3.72 14.31 33.18
CA GLN A 351 4.94 13.78 33.79
C GLN A 351 4.67 13.25 35.21
N VAL A 352 3.98 14.02 36.04
CA VAL A 352 3.59 13.57 37.39
C VAL A 352 2.70 12.32 37.36
N LEU A 353 1.79 12.21 36.38
CA LEU A 353 0.97 11.00 36.21
C LEU A 353 1.82 9.79 35.78
N ILE A 354 2.77 10.00 34.87
CA ILE A 354 3.72 8.95 34.45
C ILE A 354 4.51 8.47 35.66
N ASP A 355 5.05 9.38 36.47
CA ASP A 355 5.85 9.03 37.64
C ASP A 355 5.02 8.18 38.63
N LYS A 356 3.77 8.60 38.92
CA LYS A 356 2.82 7.83 39.76
C LYS A 356 2.52 6.45 39.18
N HIS A 357 2.26 6.35 37.88
CA HIS A 357 1.99 5.06 37.24
C HIS A 357 3.23 4.15 37.25
N THR A 358 4.43 4.74 37.17
CA THR A 358 5.70 4.00 37.24
C THR A 358 5.94 3.45 38.65
N GLU A 359 5.62 4.22 39.69
CA GLU A 359 5.64 3.76 41.09
C GLU A 359 4.68 2.59 41.29
N VAL A 360 3.41 2.72 40.91
CA VAL A 360 2.40 1.65 41.02
C VAL A 360 2.82 0.40 40.23
N TYR A 361 3.40 0.58 39.04
CA TYR A 361 3.91 -0.54 38.24
C TYR A 361 5.05 -1.28 38.96
N ASN A 362 5.98 -0.54 39.57
CA ASN A 362 7.09 -1.12 40.31
C ASN A 362 6.61 -1.87 41.56
N GLU A 363 5.64 -1.33 42.30
CA GLU A 363 4.98 -2.02 43.41
C GLU A 363 4.32 -3.32 42.96
N LYS A 364 3.50 -3.29 41.90
CA LYS A 364 2.84 -4.49 41.37
C LYS A 364 3.82 -5.51 40.82
N LYS A 365 4.94 -5.06 40.25
CA LYS A 365 6.03 -5.93 39.82
C LYS A 365 6.72 -6.60 41.02
N ALA A 366 6.88 -5.90 42.13
CA ALA A 366 7.42 -6.47 43.37
C ALA A 366 6.47 -7.52 43.94
N GLU A 367 5.18 -7.21 44.10
CA GLU A 367 4.14 -8.16 44.53
C GLU A 367 4.09 -9.41 43.64
N TYR A 368 4.15 -9.22 42.31
CA TYR A 368 4.19 -10.35 41.36
C TYR A 368 5.40 -11.25 41.56
N ASN A 369 6.58 -10.66 41.80
CA ASN A 369 7.81 -11.43 42.04
C ASN A 369 7.76 -12.20 43.36
N GLU A 370 7.17 -11.62 44.41
CA GLU A 370 6.96 -12.31 45.69
C GLU A 370 5.98 -13.49 45.54
N LEU A 371 4.84 -13.25 44.88
CA LEU A 371 3.86 -14.30 44.61
C LEU A 371 4.46 -15.42 43.75
N LYS A 372 5.30 -15.07 42.78
CA LYS A 372 6.03 -16.03 41.95
C LYS A 372 6.94 -16.92 42.80
N LYS A 373 7.73 -16.34 43.71
CA LYS A 373 8.59 -17.11 44.64
C LYS A 373 7.75 -18.02 45.53
N SER A 374 6.68 -17.52 46.13
CA SER A 374 5.78 -18.33 46.95
C SER A 374 5.16 -19.50 46.16
N THR A 375 4.80 -19.27 44.89
CA THR A 375 4.29 -20.34 44.02
C THR A 375 5.36 -21.38 43.70
N GLU A 376 6.60 -20.96 43.48
CA GLU A 376 7.75 -21.87 43.28
C GLU A 376 8.02 -22.70 44.55
N ASP A 377 7.94 -22.09 45.73
CA ASP A 377 8.07 -22.77 47.03
C ASP A 377 6.95 -23.80 47.24
N ILE A 378 5.69 -23.43 46.97
CA ILE A 378 4.55 -24.35 47.06
C ILE A 378 4.76 -25.54 46.11
N ARG A 379 5.18 -25.29 44.87
CA ARG A 379 5.49 -26.37 43.91
C ARG A 379 6.60 -27.29 44.41
N ALA A 380 7.65 -26.76 45.04
CA ALA A 380 8.69 -27.57 45.63
C ALA A 380 8.14 -28.47 46.76
N THR A 381 7.30 -27.91 47.65
CA THR A 381 6.67 -28.70 48.72
C THR A 381 5.68 -29.74 48.18
N GLU A 382 4.94 -29.43 47.11
CA GLU A 382 4.03 -30.35 46.46
C GLU A 382 4.79 -31.59 45.95
N VAL A 383 5.92 -31.38 45.26
CA VAL A 383 6.79 -32.46 44.78
C VAL A 383 7.31 -33.31 45.95
N ASP A 384 7.77 -32.69 47.04
CA ASP A 384 8.25 -33.41 48.23
C ASP A 384 7.13 -34.23 48.88
N THR A 385 5.92 -33.70 48.97
CA THR A 385 4.76 -34.41 49.52
C THR A 385 4.31 -35.56 48.63
N GLU A 386 4.34 -35.40 47.31
CA GLU A 386 4.03 -36.47 46.36
C GLU A 386 5.07 -37.58 46.45
N PHE A 387 6.35 -37.26 46.61
CA PHE A 387 7.41 -38.25 46.84
C PHE A 387 7.17 -39.03 48.13
N LYS A 388 6.89 -38.35 49.25
CA LYS A 388 6.54 -39.00 50.54
C LYS A 388 5.29 -39.86 50.43
N LEU A 389 4.28 -39.42 49.67
CA LEU A 389 3.07 -40.18 49.41
C LEU A 389 3.37 -41.45 48.61
N GLN A 390 4.22 -41.36 47.60
CA GLN A 390 4.65 -42.52 46.82
C GLN A 390 5.39 -43.55 47.69
N ASP A 391 6.30 -43.11 48.56
CA ASP A 391 7.00 -44.01 49.48
C ASP A 391 6.06 -44.64 50.51
N SER A 392 5.12 -43.87 51.06
CA SER A 392 4.08 -44.40 51.94
C SER A 392 3.18 -45.42 51.22
N LYS A 393 2.83 -45.19 49.95
CA LYS A 393 2.08 -46.14 49.11
C LYS A 393 2.88 -47.43 48.87
N LYS A 394 4.20 -47.37 48.69
CA LYS A 394 5.05 -48.57 48.57
C LYS A 394 5.05 -49.37 49.87
N LEU A 395 5.28 -48.70 51.01
CA LEU A 395 5.24 -49.32 52.32
C LEU A 395 3.88 -49.98 52.61
N LEU A 396 2.79 -49.31 52.27
CA LEU A 396 1.44 -49.86 52.42
C LEU A 396 1.26 -51.14 51.60
N LYS A 397 1.72 -51.17 50.35
CA LYS A 397 1.70 -52.40 49.52
C LYS A 397 2.54 -53.53 50.14
N ASP A 398 3.71 -53.22 50.69
CA ASP A 398 4.56 -54.21 51.36
C ASP A 398 3.88 -54.80 52.61
N TRP A 399 3.26 -53.95 53.43
CA TRP A 399 2.48 -54.40 54.59
C TRP A 399 1.23 -55.18 54.20
N GLU A 400 0.52 -54.78 53.15
CA GLU A 400 -0.60 -55.55 52.60
C GLU A 400 -0.15 -56.95 52.15
N MET A 401 1.03 -57.07 51.53
CA MET A 401 1.60 -58.37 51.17
C MET A 401 1.94 -59.21 52.40
N LYS A 402 2.54 -58.62 53.43
CA LYS A 402 2.81 -59.30 54.71
C LYS A 402 1.53 -59.78 55.39
N VAL A 403 0.50 -58.92 55.47
CA VAL A 403 -0.81 -59.29 56.03
C VAL A 403 -1.44 -60.43 55.25
N LYS A 404 -1.39 -60.41 53.91
CA LYS A 404 -1.86 -61.53 53.08
C LYS A 404 -1.06 -62.81 53.36
N GLY A 405 0.27 -62.70 53.55
CA GLY A 405 1.13 -63.81 53.93
C GLY A 405 0.77 -64.41 55.29
N TYR A 406 0.63 -63.57 56.32
CA TYR A 406 0.24 -64.01 57.67
C TYR A 406 -1.17 -64.58 57.71
N LYS A 407 -2.13 -64.04 56.94
CA LYS A 407 -3.47 -64.62 56.80
C LYS A 407 -3.41 -66.03 56.24
N LYS A 408 -2.62 -66.26 55.17
CA LYS A 408 -2.42 -67.62 54.63
C LYS A 408 -1.83 -68.56 55.68
N MET A 409 -0.80 -68.14 56.42
CA MET A 409 -0.23 -68.95 57.50
C MET A 409 -1.25 -69.27 58.59
N LEU A 410 -2.12 -68.31 58.93
CA LEU A 410 -3.16 -68.48 59.93
C LEU A 410 -4.25 -69.46 59.43
N ASP A 411 -4.65 -69.35 58.16
CA ASP A 411 -5.57 -70.28 57.51
C ASP A 411 -4.95 -71.70 57.47
N ASP A 412 -3.66 -71.83 57.15
CA ASP A 412 -2.94 -73.13 57.15
C ASP A 412 -2.92 -73.74 58.56
N ILE A 413 -2.61 -72.95 59.60
CA ILE A 413 -2.65 -73.40 61.01
C ILE A 413 -4.07 -73.79 61.41
N GLN A 414 -5.10 -73.05 60.99
CA GLN A 414 -6.49 -73.42 61.25
C GLN A 414 -6.89 -74.72 60.56
N ILE A 415 -6.44 -74.93 59.32
CA ILE A 415 -6.63 -76.18 58.59
C ILE A 415 -5.92 -77.33 59.32
N ASP A 416 -4.68 -77.14 59.75
CA ASP A 416 -3.93 -78.17 60.48
C ASP A 416 -4.53 -78.45 61.85
N LEU A 417 -5.02 -77.43 62.56
CA LEU A 417 -5.74 -77.60 63.82
C LEU A 417 -7.07 -78.35 63.60
N ALA A 418 -7.81 -78.04 62.53
CA ALA A 418 -9.01 -78.81 62.16
C ALA A 418 -8.66 -80.27 61.84
N LYS A 419 -7.58 -80.54 61.09
CA LYS A 419 -7.09 -81.92 60.86
C LYS A 419 -6.71 -82.62 62.16
N HIS A 420 -6.02 -81.94 63.08
CA HIS A 420 -5.66 -82.49 64.38
C HIS A 420 -6.90 -82.77 65.24
N MET A 421 -7.91 -81.90 65.23
CA MET A 421 -9.19 -82.14 65.91
C MET A 421 -9.95 -83.32 65.29
N ASP A 422 -9.96 -83.45 63.97
CA ASP A 422 -10.52 -84.61 63.25
C ASP A 422 -9.70 -85.91 63.50
N GLN A 423 -8.41 -85.79 63.77
CA GLN A 423 -7.54 -86.91 64.16
C GLN A 423 -7.84 -87.36 65.59
N ILE A 424 -7.97 -86.41 66.53
CA ILE A 424 -8.34 -86.66 67.94
C ILE A 424 -9.73 -87.33 68.04
N GLN A 425 -10.69 -86.93 67.19
CA GLN A 425 -12.01 -87.57 67.13
C GLN A 425 -11.96 -89.00 66.55
N ARG A 426 -11.03 -89.29 65.62
CA ARG A 426 -10.82 -90.63 65.05
C ARG A 426 -10.04 -91.56 65.97
N ASP A 427 -9.15 -91.03 66.81
CA ASP A 427 -8.27 -91.81 67.69
C ASP A 427 -8.88 -92.17 69.06
N ALA A 428 -10.12 -91.75 69.37
CA ALA A 428 -10.85 -92.09 70.60
C ALA A 428 -10.00 -92.00 71.89
N VAL A 429 -9.37 -90.84 72.11
CA VAL A 429 -8.54 -90.59 73.30
C VAL A 429 -9.41 -90.11 74.47
N ASP A 430 -9.36 -90.87 75.56
CA ASP A 430 -10.03 -90.64 76.84
C ASP A 430 -9.53 -89.34 77.52
N PRO A 431 -10.40 -88.37 77.88
CA PRO A 431 -10.00 -87.05 78.37
C PRO A 431 -9.34 -87.03 79.76
N ASP A 432 -9.43 -88.12 80.54
CA ASP A 432 -8.97 -88.16 81.93
C ASP A 432 -7.49 -88.55 82.11
N LYS A 433 -6.77 -88.94 81.04
CA LYS A 433 -5.33 -89.29 81.11
C LYS A 433 -4.37 -88.21 80.59
N LEU A 434 -4.88 -87.14 79.98
CA LEU A 434 -4.05 -86.06 79.41
C LEU A 434 -3.84 -84.88 80.39
N GLN A 435 -4.69 -84.72 81.41
CA GLN A 435 -4.52 -83.69 82.44
C GLN A 435 -3.48 -84.03 83.52
N ALA A 436 -3.05 -85.30 83.65
CA ALA A 436 -2.08 -85.72 84.66
C ALA A 436 -0.61 -85.63 84.20
N THR A 437 -0.34 -85.51 82.90
CA THR A 437 1.03 -85.41 82.34
C THR A 437 1.47 -83.98 82.00
N LEU A 438 0.57 -83.00 82.10
CA LEU A 438 0.89 -81.57 81.89
C LEU A 438 1.34 -80.85 83.18
N THR A 439 1.26 -81.49 84.34
CA THR A 439 1.63 -80.89 85.64
C THR A 439 3.04 -81.20 86.13
N ASP A 440 3.86 -81.97 85.39
CA ASP A 440 5.15 -82.49 85.90
C ASP A 440 6.37 -82.29 84.98
N ILE A 441 6.40 -81.22 84.17
CA ILE A 441 7.64 -80.77 83.52
C ILE A 441 8.01 -79.36 84.02
N SER A 442 8.82 -79.35 85.07
CA SER A 442 9.72 -78.23 85.37
C SER A 442 10.74 -78.10 84.23
N MET A 443 10.57 -77.10 83.37
CA MET A 443 11.62 -76.58 82.47
C MET A 443 11.52 -75.04 82.38
N ASN A 444 12.16 -74.36 83.33
CA ASN A 444 13.17 -73.32 83.14
C ASN A 444 13.30 -72.48 81.83
N ASP A 445 12.24 -72.14 81.10
CA ASP A 445 12.32 -71.21 79.95
C ASP A 445 11.52 -69.90 80.15
N VAL A 446 11.54 -69.34 81.36
CA VAL A 446 11.04 -67.97 81.66
C VAL A 446 12.01 -66.87 81.15
N ASN A 447 13.07 -67.24 80.44
CA ASN A 447 14.08 -66.29 79.95
C ASN A 447 13.73 -65.62 78.61
N ASP A 448 12.77 -66.14 77.84
CA ASP A 448 12.43 -65.56 76.53
C ASP A 448 11.40 -64.44 76.63
N LEU A 449 10.47 -64.48 77.59
CA LEU A 449 9.51 -63.38 77.77
C LEU A 449 10.18 -62.13 78.36
N LYS A 450 11.14 -62.30 79.28
CA LYS A 450 11.94 -61.17 79.82
C LYS A 450 12.85 -60.57 78.76
N ARG A 451 13.51 -61.39 77.93
CA ARG A 451 14.30 -60.90 76.79
C ARG A 451 13.43 -60.22 75.74
N ALA A 452 12.23 -60.73 75.47
CA ALA A 452 11.29 -60.10 74.53
C ALA A 452 10.80 -58.74 75.07
N VAL A 453 10.50 -58.63 76.36
CA VAL A 453 10.12 -57.35 76.98
C VAL A 453 11.29 -56.35 77.01
N GLU A 454 12.52 -56.80 77.25
CA GLU A 454 13.72 -55.96 77.14
C GLU A 454 14.02 -55.53 75.70
N MET A 455 13.79 -56.40 74.71
CA MET A 455 13.89 -56.06 73.29
C MET A 455 12.81 -55.07 72.85
N VAL A 456 11.57 -55.22 73.34
CA VAL A 456 10.48 -54.28 73.08
C VAL A 456 10.80 -52.92 73.72
N ALA A 457 11.33 -52.89 74.96
CA ALA A 457 11.77 -51.65 75.60
C ALA A 457 12.95 -50.98 74.87
N LEU A 458 13.90 -51.76 74.34
CA LEU A 458 14.99 -51.26 73.50
C LEU A 458 14.48 -50.72 72.16
N LEU A 459 13.53 -51.39 71.52
CA LEU A 459 12.90 -50.93 70.27
C LEU A 459 12.02 -49.69 70.49
N GLU A 460 11.32 -49.60 71.62
CA GLU A 460 10.56 -48.41 72.03
C GLU A 460 11.48 -47.22 72.35
N ALA A 461 12.64 -47.46 72.97
CA ALA A 461 13.68 -46.45 73.17
C ALA A 461 14.30 -45.99 71.84
N GLN A 462 14.60 -46.92 70.93
CA GLN A 462 15.07 -46.62 69.57
C GLN A 462 14.03 -45.89 68.72
N LEU A 463 12.73 -46.14 68.93
CA LEU A 463 11.66 -45.41 68.26
C LEU A 463 11.47 -43.98 68.82
N LYS A 464 11.71 -43.77 70.11
CA LYS A 464 11.77 -42.42 70.72
C LYS A 464 13.01 -41.63 70.29
N GLU A 465 14.15 -42.28 70.09
CA GLU A 465 15.36 -41.64 69.54
C GLU A 465 15.24 -41.32 68.05
N ASN A 466 14.43 -42.11 67.31
CA ASN A 466 14.11 -41.91 65.90
C ASN A 466 12.85 -41.06 65.67
N GLU A 467 12.45 -40.21 66.61
CA GLU A 467 11.57 -39.08 66.26
C GLU A 467 12.33 -38.16 65.30
N PRO A 468 11.93 -38.04 64.02
CA PRO A 468 12.60 -37.14 63.11
C PRO A 468 12.41 -35.72 63.65
N LYS A 469 13.52 -35.07 64.04
CA LYS A 469 13.58 -33.63 64.24
C LYS A 469 13.20 -32.96 62.91
N LEU A 470 11.92 -32.65 62.74
CA LEU A 470 11.42 -31.75 61.70
C LEU A 470 11.87 -30.33 62.07
N GLY A 471 13.17 -30.08 61.89
CA GLY A 471 13.75 -28.75 61.88
C GLY A 471 13.30 -28.05 60.60
N PHE A 472 12.18 -27.34 60.67
CA PHE A 472 11.85 -26.32 59.69
C PHE A 472 12.90 -25.20 59.76
N HIS A 473 13.89 -25.25 58.88
CA HIS A 473 14.69 -24.07 58.54
C HIS A 473 13.89 -23.24 57.54
N CYS A 474 13.00 -22.38 58.05
CA CYS A 474 12.53 -21.23 57.30
C CYS A 474 13.25 -19.99 57.86
N ARG A 475 14.35 -19.60 57.22
CA ARG A 475 14.93 -18.28 57.42
C ARG A 475 13.97 -17.25 56.84
N ILE A 476 13.20 -16.60 57.70
CA ILE A 476 12.58 -15.32 57.39
C ILE A 476 13.68 -14.25 57.50
N PRO A 477 14.04 -13.51 56.44
CA PRO A 477 14.77 -12.27 56.62
C PRO A 477 13.77 -11.20 57.08
N HIS A 478 13.93 -10.76 58.32
CA HIS A 478 13.43 -9.46 58.76
C HIS A 478 14.27 -8.37 58.10
N GLU A 479 13.69 -7.61 57.17
CA GLU A 479 13.97 -6.19 57.04
C GLU A 479 12.75 -5.42 57.53
N ARG A 480 12.89 -4.84 58.72
CA ARG A 480 11.99 -3.81 59.22
C ARG A 480 12.33 -2.50 58.52
N THR A 481 11.35 -1.98 57.82
CA THR A 481 11.16 -0.53 57.68
C THR A 481 10.87 0.04 59.07
N VAL A 482 11.74 0.92 59.58
CA VAL A 482 11.38 1.88 60.62
C VAL A 482 10.98 3.16 59.90
N VAL A 483 9.70 3.49 60.02
CA VAL A 483 9.16 4.82 59.75
C VAL A 483 9.56 5.71 60.93
N GLN A 484 10.36 6.73 60.65
CA GLN A 484 10.05 8.11 61.01
C GLN A 484 10.62 9.05 59.95
#